data_AF-A0A699VBM2-F1
#
_entry.id   AF-A0A699VBM2-F1
#
_cell.length_a   1.000
_cell.length_b   1.000
_cell.length_c   1.000
_cell.angle_alpha   90.00
_cell.angle_beta   90.00
_cell.angle_gamma   90.00
#
_symmetry.space_group_name_H-M   'P 1'
#
loop_
_entity.id
_entity.type
_entity.pdbx_description
1 polymer ?
#
loop_
_entity_poly.entity_id
_entity_poly.type
_entity_poly.pdbx_seq_one_letter_code
_entity_poly.pdbx_strand_id
1 'polypeptide(L)' 'MYDNGTEFKNSVMNQFCDMKGIKREFSVASIPQHNGVAERKNKTLIEAARTMLVDSKLPTTFWAEAVNTA' A
#
# COMPACT_ATOMS: atom_id res chain seq x y z
N MET A 1 -22.09 7.50 10.71
CA MET A 1 -20.64 7.75 10.62
C MET A 1 -19.94 6.58 11.25
N TYR A 2 -19.62 5.55 10.46
CA TYR A 2 -18.93 4.35 10.95
C TYR A 2 -17.65 4.25 10.14
N ASP A 3 -16.56 4.81 10.67
CA ASP A 3 -15.25 4.74 10.07
C ASP A 3 -14.60 3.45 10.56
N ASN A 4 -14.80 2.36 9.82
CA ASN A 4 -14.35 1.03 10.20
C ASN A 4 -12.90 0.78 9.73
N GLY A 5 -12.01 1.70 10.11
CA GLY A 5 -10.55 1.67 9.87
C GLY A 5 -9.81 0.60 10.68
N THR A 6 -10.29 -0.64 10.65
CA THR A 6 -9.73 -1.78 11.40
C THR A 6 -8.86 -2.71 10.56
N GLU A 7 -8.75 -2.49 9.24
CA GLU A 7 -7.92 -3.34 8.37
C GLU A 7 -6.41 -3.21 8.66
N PHE A 8 -5.99 -2.14 9.35
CA PHE A 8 -4.60 -1.95 9.79
C PHE A 8 -4.30 -2.41 11.22
N LYS A 9 -5.28 -2.99 11.95
CA LYS A 9 -5.01 -3.76 13.18
C LYS A 9 -4.73 -5.22 12.82
N ASN A 10 -3.75 -5.43 11.96
CA ASN A 10 -3.37 -6.75 11.51
C ASN A 10 -2.44 -7.39 12.56
N SER A 11 -3.02 -8.06 13.56
CA SER A 11 -2.28 -8.81 14.59
C SER A 11 -1.29 -9.81 13.99
N VAL A 12 -1.62 -10.36 12.81
CA VAL A 12 -0.75 -11.27 12.05
C VAL A 12 0.51 -10.56 11.55
N MET A 13 0.37 -9.31 11.14
CA MET A 13 1.48 -8.48 10.64
C MET A 13 2.42 -8.08 11.79
N ASN A 14 1.89 -7.89 13.00
CA ASN A 14 2.69 -7.67 14.20
C ASN A 14 3.48 -8.92 14.59
N GLN A 15 2.81 -10.07 14.66
CA GLN A 15 3.46 -11.35 14.97
C GLN A 15 4.57 -11.70 13.98
N PHE A 16 4.36 -11.42 12.68
CA PHE A 16 5.38 -11.64 11.66
C PHE A 16 6.62 -10.77 11.89
N CYS A 17 6.45 -9.49 12.21
CA CYS A 17 7.56 -8.58 12.44
C CYS A 17 8.31 -8.90 13.74
N ASP A 18 7.59 -9.24 14.81
CA ASP A 18 8.19 -9.68 16.07
C ASP A 18 9.02 -10.96 15.88
N MET A 19 8.48 -11.95 15.15
CA MET A 19 9.20 -13.19 14.83
C MET A 19 10.46 -12.95 13.98
N LYS A 20 10.45 -11.93 13.13
CA LYS A 20 11.59 -11.59 12.27
C LYS A 20 12.57 -10.61 12.91
N GLY A 21 12.34 -10.17 14.14
CA GLY A 21 13.14 -9.13 14.79
C GLY A 21 13.07 -7.78 14.06
N ILE A 22 12.06 -7.59 13.22
CA ILE A 22 11.85 -6.34 12.47
C ILE A 22 11.24 -5.37 13.45
N LYS A 23 12.05 -4.41 13.91
CA LYS A 23 11.58 -3.31 14.75
C LYS A 23 10.62 -2.47 13.94
N ARG A 24 9.32 -2.76 14.04
CA ARG A 24 8.28 -1.89 13.52
C ARG A 24 8.23 -0.67 14.41
N GLU A 25 8.85 0.40 13.97
CA GLU A 25 8.45 1.73 14.40
C GLU A 25 7.05 1.98 13.82
N PHE A 26 6.03 1.49 14.52
CA PHE A 26 4.72 2.12 14.45
C PHE A 26 4.90 3.48 15.09
N SER A 27 5.36 4.44 14.28
CA SER A 27 5.18 5.84 14.58
C SER A 27 3.69 5.99 14.91
N VAL A 28 3.38 6.16 16.19
CA VAL A 28 2.04 6.47 16.70
C VAL A 28 1.54 7.63 15.86
N ALA A 29 0.57 7.36 14.98
CA ALA A 29 0.29 8.22 13.83
C ALA A 29 1.55 8.53 13.02
N SER A 30 1.87 7.67 12.04
CA SER A 30 2.91 7.90 11.04
C SER A 30 2.88 9.37 10.61
N ILE A 31 4.01 10.08 10.77
CA ILE A 31 4.13 11.54 10.60
C ILE A 31 3.23 11.96 9.44
N PRO A 32 2.17 12.78 9.65
CA PRO A 32 1.15 13.03 8.62
C PRO A 32 1.74 13.49 7.28
N GLN A 33 2.89 14.18 7.32
CA GLN A 33 3.65 14.58 6.14
C GLN A 33 4.28 13.40 5.39
N HIS A 34 4.84 12.40 6.09
CA HIS A 34 5.33 11.17 5.48
C HIS A 34 4.19 10.32 4.93
N ASN A 35 3.05 10.27 5.63
CA ASN A 35 1.89 9.56 5.12
C ASN A 35 1.33 10.27 3.88
N GLY A 36 1.25 11.59 3.85
CA GLY A 36 0.84 12.34 2.67
C GLY A 36 1.77 12.17 1.47
N VAL A 37 3.08 12.02 1.69
CA VAL A 37 4.04 11.70 0.62
C VAL A 37 3.85 10.26 0.13
N ALA A 38 3.70 9.29 1.05
CA ALA A 38 3.47 7.89 0.70
C ALA A 38 2.12 7.68 0.00
N GLU A 39 1.05 8.32 0.47
CA GLU A 39 -0.28 8.32 -0.14
C GLU A 39 -0.26 8.92 -1.54
N ARG A 40 0.42 10.06 -1.73
CA ARG A 40 0.57 10.67 -3.06
C ARG A 40 1.30 9.73 -4.01
N LYS A 41 2.42 9.13 -3.57
CA LYS A 41 3.19 8.18 -4.38
C LYS A 41 2.38 6.92 -4.71
N ASN A 42 1.68 6.35 -3.74
CA ASN A 42 0.82 5.19 -3.95
C ASN A 42 -0.32 5.50 -4.92
N LYS A 43 -0.92 6.70 -4.82
CA LYS A 43 -1.95 7.14 -5.77
C LYS A 43 -1.41 7.25 -7.19
N THR A 44 -0.23 7.85 -7.36
CA THR A 44 0.43 7.95 -8.67
C THR A 44 0.74 6.57 -9.26
N LEU A 45 1.27 5.64 -8.47
CA LEU A 45 1.57 4.27 -8.91
C LEU A 45 0.31 3.52 -9.35
N ILE A 46 -0.77 3.63 -8.58
CA ILE A 46 -2.05 2.99 -8.91
C ILE A 46 -2.63 3.57 -10.20
N GLU A 47 -2.58 4.88 -10.39
CA GLU A 47 -3.07 5.54 -11.61
C GLU A 47 -2.22 5.16 -12.83
N ALA A 48 -0.89 5.11 -12.69
CA ALA A 48 0.01 4.68 -13.75
C ALA A 48 -0.21 3.20 -14.13
N ALA A 49 -0.29 2.30 -13.16
CA ALA A 49 -0.56 0.87 -13.41
C ALA A 49 -1.93 0.65 -14.08
N ARG A 50 -2.97 1.36 -13.65
CA ARG A 50 -4.29 1.33 -14.31
C ARG A 50 -4.20 1.82 -15.75
N THR A 51 -3.49 2.92 -15.98
CA THR A 51 -3.30 3.49 -17.32
C THR A 51 -2.58 2.49 -18.24
N MET A 52 -1.50 1.86 -17.76
CA MET A 52 -0.76 0.83 -18.50
C MET A 52 -1.65 -0.36 -18.86
N LEU A 53 -2.47 -0.86 -17.93
CA LEU A 53 -3.37 -1.98 -18.20
C LEU A 53 -4.45 -1.63 -19.24
N VAL A 54 -5.02 -0.43 -19.15
CA VAL A 54 -6.03 0.04 -20.10
C VAL A 54 -5.41 0.23 -21.49
N ASP A 55 -4.23 0.86 -21.56
CA ASP A 55 -3.53 1.13 -22.82
C ASP A 55 -3.07 -0.16 -23.52
N SER A 56 -2.51 -1.09 -22.75
CA SER A 56 -2.10 -2.41 -23.25
C SER A 56 -3.26 -3.39 -23.46
N LYS A 57 -4.48 -3.02 -23.07
CA LYS A 57 -5.69 -3.88 -23.08
C LYS A 57 -5.49 -5.19 -22.33
N LEU A 58 -4.63 -5.19 -21.33
CA LEU A 58 -4.33 -6.37 -20.53
C LEU A 58 -5.40 -6.57 -19.45
N PRO A 59 -5.75 -7.82 -19.13
CA PRO A 59 -6.61 -8.10 -17.99
C PRO A 59 -5.97 -7.65 -16.68
N THR A 60 -6.80 -7.38 -15.68
CA THR A 60 -6.38 -7.02 -14.31
C THR A 60 -5.56 -8.11 -13.61
N THR A 61 -5.46 -9.31 -14.19
CA THR A 61 -4.54 -10.36 -13.72
C THR A 61 -3.08 -9.92 -13.76
N PHE A 62 -2.72 -8.99 -14.66
CA PHE A 62 -1.37 -8.42 -14.78
C PHE A 62 -1.13 -7.22 -13.84
N TRP A 63 -1.96 -7.05 -12.81
CA TRP A 63 -1.85 -5.92 -11.89
C TRP A 63 -0.47 -5.86 -11.20
N ALA A 64 0.09 -6.99 -10.81
CA ALA A 64 1.39 -7.04 -10.14
C ALA A 64 2.52 -6.55 -11.07
N GLU A 65 2.51 -7.00 -12.32
CA GLU A 65 3.46 -6.61 -13.36
C GLU A 65 3.30 -5.14 -13.75
N ALA A 66 2.06 -4.66 -13.87
CA ALA A 66 1.76 -3.27 -14.17
C ALA A 66 2.23 -2.32 -13.05
N VAL A 67 2.00 -2.67 -11.78
CA VAL A 67 2.49 -1.90 -10.62
C VAL A 67 4.02 -1.94 -10.51
N ASN A 68 4.66 -3.05 -10.88
CA ASN A 68 6.13 -3.15 -10.88
C ASN A 68 6.78 -2.36 -12.04
N THR A 69 6.02 -2.01 -13.08
CA THR A 69 6.51 -1.29 -14.26
C THR A 69 6.17 0.21 -14.24
N ALA A 70 5.09 0.58 -13.53
CA ALA A 70 4.62 1.95 -13.32
C ALA A 70 5.65 2.86 -12.62
#